data_AF-A0A9E1R2U2-F1
#
_entry.id   AF-A0A9E1R2U2-F1
#
_cell.length_a   1.000
_cell.length_b   1.000
_cell.length_c   1.000
_cell.angle_alpha   90.00
_cell.angle_beta   90.00
_cell.angle_gamma   90.00
#
_symmetry.space_group_name_H-M   'P 1'
#
loop_
_entity.id
_entity.type
_entity.pdbx_description
1 polymer ?
#
loop_
_entity_poly.entity_id
_entity_poly.type
_entity_poly.pdbx_seq_one_letter_code
_entity_poly.pdbx_strand_id
1 'polypeptide(L)'
;NQGYTKERAITDLKKHFGVSKVVFIEGVPEGDLTNGHIDGIARFINPTTVVVVDCMDKSQCGASNNLTHAIFDAAAKTIEAAGFTVIREPIEGTRDYQGYTFDTNYMNWLVGNGFVITVGFDNPETDSAAKARLEQYFPGRDVYVIETLTSWAAGGGVHCHTSDQPAIPPIRPFSALD
;
A
#
# COMPACT_ATOMS: atom_id res chain seq x y z
N ASN A 1 -9.56 -13.44 -13.20
CA ASN A 1 -10.97 -13.69 -13.56
C ASN A 1 -11.17 -13.57 -15.06
N GLN A 2 -10.93 -14.64 -15.84
CA GLN A 2 -11.08 -14.59 -17.31
C GLN A 2 -12.53 -14.25 -17.70
N GLY A 3 -12.71 -13.35 -18.67
CA GLY A 3 -14.03 -12.89 -19.12
C GLY A 3 -14.75 -11.94 -18.16
N TYR A 4 -14.10 -11.54 -17.05
CA TYR A 4 -14.68 -10.64 -16.06
C TYR A 4 -14.31 -9.19 -16.39
N THR A 5 -15.30 -8.38 -16.79
CA THR A 5 -15.07 -7.01 -17.26
C THR A 5 -14.88 -6.01 -16.11
N LYS A 6 -14.31 -4.85 -16.44
CA LYS A 6 -14.10 -3.74 -15.49
C LYS A 6 -15.43 -3.22 -14.93
N GLU A 7 -16.47 -3.14 -15.75
CA GLU A 7 -17.82 -2.69 -15.36
C GLU A 7 -18.47 -3.67 -14.38
N ARG A 8 -18.29 -4.97 -14.62
CA ARG A 8 -18.74 -6.02 -13.71
C ARG A 8 -17.99 -5.96 -12.39
N ALA A 9 -16.67 -5.77 -12.43
CA ALA A 9 -15.86 -5.57 -11.23
C ALA A 9 -16.34 -4.38 -10.41
N ILE A 10 -16.61 -3.23 -11.04
CA ILE A 10 -17.16 -2.05 -10.36
C ILE A 10 -18.49 -2.38 -9.69
N THR A 11 -19.39 -3.04 -10.41
CA THR A 11 -20.73 -3.40 -9.90
C THR A 11 -20.64 -4.29 -8.68
N ASP A 12 -19.85 -5.37 -8.76
CA ASP A 12 -19.72 -6.35 -7.69
C ASP A 12 -18.96 -5.76 -6.49
N LEU A 13 -17.91 -4.96 -6.72
CA LEU A 13 -17.17 -4.29 -5.64
C LEU A 13 -18.07 -3.32 -4.85
N LYS A 14 -18.86 -2.49 -5.55
CA LYS A 14 -19.82 -1.59 -4.88
C LYS A 14 -20.87 -2.37 -4.08
N LYS A 15 -21.40 -3.46 -4.66
CA LYS A 15 -22.41 -4.31 -4.01
C LYS A 15 -21.89 -5.00 -2.75
N HIS A 16 -20.69 -5.59 -2.82
CA HIS A 16 -20.17 -6.45 -1.75
C HIS A 16 -19.39 -5.71 -0.67
N PHE A 17 -18.73 -4.59 -1.02
CA PHE A 17 -17.95 -3.79 -0.07
C PHE A 17 -18.65 -2.49 0.36
N GLY A 18 -19.83 -2.18 -0.19
CA GLY A 18 -20.62 -1.00 0.20
C GLY A 18 -19.98 0.34 -0.21
N VAL A 19 -19.00 0.32 -1.10
CA VAL A 19 -18.32 1.53 -1.59
C VAL A 19 -19.14 2.23 -2.68
N SER A 20 -19.07 3.57 -2.73
CA SER A 20 -19.75 4.36 -3.75
C SER A 20 -18.90 4.60 -5.00
N LYS A 21 -17.57 4.52 -4.87
CA LYS A 21 -16.56 4.80 -5.90
C LYS A 21 -15.49 3.71 -5.86
N VAL A 22 -15.03 3.30 -7.05
CA VAL A 22 -13.90 2.38 -7.24
C VAL A 22 -12.91 3.11 -8.14
N VAL A 23 -11.66 3.24 -7.70
CA VAL A 23 -10.56 3.86 -8.45
C VAL A 23 -9.62 2.75 -8.89
N PHE A 24 -9.36 2.66 -10.21
CA PHE A 24 -8.47 1.64 -10.76
C PHE A 24 -7.10 2.24 -10.99
N ILE A 25 -6.09 1.61 -10.42
CA ILE A 25 -4.68 1.85 -10.69
C ILE A 25 -4.18 0.71 -11.57
N GLU A 26 -3.36 1.03 -12.57
CA GLU A 26 -2.86 0.08 -13.55
C GLU A 26 -1.33 0.05 -13.49
N GLY A 27 -0.75 -1.14 -13.73
CA GLY A 27 0.70 -1.36 -13.71
C GLY A 27 1.13 -2.39 -12.68
N VAL A 28 2.29 -3.02 -12.95
CA VAL A 28 2.96 -3.96 -12.05
C VAL A 28 4.36 -3.41 -11.79
N PRO A 29 4.64 -2.94 -10.56
CA PRO A 29 6.01 -2.56 -10.18
C PRO A 29 7.00 -3.70 -10.42
N GLU A 30 8.21 -3.36 -10.84
CA GLU A 30 9.29 -4.34 -11.00
C GLU A 30 9.57 -5.06 -9.69
N GLY A 31 9.72 -6.39 -9.75
CA GLY A 31 9.93 -7.24 -8.57
C GLY A 31 8.66 -7.61 -7.80
N ASP A 32 7.50 -7.04 -8.14
CA ASP A 32 6.22 -7.44 -7.54
C ASP A 32 5.80 -8.84 -8.02
N LEU A 33 5.51 -9.74 -7.07
CA LEU A 33 5.11 -11.13 -7.33
C LEU A 33 3.59 -11.33 -7.31
N THR A 34 2.82 -10.25 -7.19
CA THR A 34 1.37 -10.26 -6.96
C THR A 34 0.56 -9.78 -8.16
N ASN A 35 1.25 -9.33 -9.22
CA ASN A 35 0.68 -8.63 -10.38
C ASN A 35 0.09 -7.24 -10.01
N GLY A 36 0.78 -6.50 -9.14
CA GLY A 36 0.49 -5.10 -8.83
C GLY A 36 -0.53 -4.94 -7.70
N HIS A 37 -0.40 -5.69 -6.61
CA HIS A 37 -1.28 -5.52 -5.46
C HIS A 37 -1.15 -4.12 -4.86
N ILE A 38 -2.30 -3.53 -4.53
CA ILE A 38 -2.39 -2.09 -4.21
C ILE A 38 -1.67 -1.72 -2.91
N ASP A 39 -1.48 -2.68 -1.98
CA ASP A 39 -0.87 -2.44 -0.67
C ASP A 39 0.65 -2.17 -0.71
N GLY A 40 1.30 -2.43 -1.85
CA GLY A 40 2.66 -1.97 -2.14
C GLY A 40 2.73 -0.65 -2.90
N ILE A 41 1.59 -0.09 -3.32
CA ILE A 41 1.48 1.06 -4.23
C ILE A 41 0.84 2.28 -3.56
N ALA A 42 -0.34 2.10 -2.96
CA ALA A 42 -1.16 3.20 -2.46
C ALA A 42 -2.08 2.76 -1.32
N ARG A 43 -2.19 3.57 -0.26
CA ARG A 43 -2.96 3.22 0.94
C ARG A 43 -3.62 4.41 1.62
N PHE A 44 -4.88 4.25 2.02
CA PHE A 44 -5.58 5.25 2.81
C PHE A 44 -4.98 5.37 4.21
N ILE A 45 -4.79 6.59 4.67
CA ILE A 45 -4.44 6.90 6.07
C ILE A 45 -5.62 7.54 6.82
N ASN A 46 -6.60 8.07 6.08
CA ASN A 46 -7.88 8.57 6.57
C ASN A 46 -8.90 8.57 5.41
N PRO A 47 -10.18 8.96 5.61
CA PRO A 47 -11.21 8.89 4.56
C PRO A 47 -10.94 9.74 3.29
N THR A 48 -10.05 10.73 3.36
CA THR A 48 -9.80 11.70 2.28
C THR A 48 -8.37 11.68 1.73
N THR A 49 -7.44 11.03 2.43
CA THR A 49 -6.01 11.07 2.10
C THR A 49 -5.46 9.67 1.84
N VAL A 50 -4.77 9.54 0.69
CA VAL A 50 -4.08 8.35 0.26
C VAL A 50 -2.58 8.63 0.20
N VAL A 51 -1.79 7.75 0.78
CA VAL A 51 -0.34 7.75 0.62
C VAL A 51 -0.01 6.90 -0.60
N VAL A 52 0.82 7.40 -1.51
CA VAL A 52 1.25 6.73 -2.75
C VAL A 52 2.77 6.73 -2.79
N VAL A 53 3.38 5.61 -3.18
CA VAL A 53 4.83 5.50 -3.27
C VAL A 53 5.44 6.57 -4.18
N ASP A 54 6.68 6.98 -3.87
CA ASP A 54 7.49 7.89 -4.66
C ASP A 54 8.93 7.37 -4.78
N CYS A 55 9.47 7.35 -5.99
CA CYS A 55 10.81 6.85 -6.25
C CYS A 55 11.82 7.98 -6.16
N MET A 56 12.74 7.91 -5.20
CA MET A 56 13.81 8.91 -5.06
C MET A 56 15.09 8.46 -5.75
N ASP A 57 16.03 9.38 -5.99
CA ASP A 57 17.29 9.11 -6.71
C ASP A 57 18.11 7.91 -6.17
N LYS A 58 17.98 7.61 -4.87
CA LYS A 58 18.68 6.49 -4.22
C LYS A 58 17.98 5.13 -4.34
N SER A 59 16.76 5.07 -4.88
CA SER A 59 16.03 3.82 -5.11
C SER A 59 16.38 3.21 -6.48
N GLN A 60 16.12 1.92 -6.66
CA GLN A 60 16.22 1.24 -7.95
C GLN A 60 15.26 1.82 -8.98
N CYS A 61 14.09 2.27 -8.53
CA CYS A 61 13.11 2.94 -9.37
C CYS A 61 13.34 4.46 -9.55
N GLY A 62 14.41 5.03 -9.01
CA GLY A 62 14.66 6.48 -9.00
C GLY A 62 14.85 7.10 -10.39
N ALA A 63 15.33 6.33 -11.37
CA ALA A 63 15.51 6.82 -12.73
C ALA A 63 14.16 7.24 -13.36
N SER A 64 14.09 8.43 -13.94
CA SER A 64 12.84 9.00 -14.48
C SER A 64 12.23 8.23 -15.66
N ASN A 65 13.01 7.37 -16.31
CA ASN A 65 12.55 6.46 -17.36
C ASN A 65 12.22 5.05 -16.84
N ASN A 66 12.30 4.82 -15.53
CA ASN A 66 11.94 3.55 -14.92
C ASN A 66 10.42 3.36 -14.96
N LEU A 67 9.97 2.17 -15.39
CA LEU A 67 8.56 1.86 -15.53
C LEU A 67 7.83 1.87 -14.17
N THR A 68 8.45 1.37 -13.11
CA THR A 68 7.92 1.41 -11.73
C THR A 68 7.67 2.84 -11.27
N HIS A 69 8.60 3.76 -11.57
CA HIS A 69 8.42 5.19 -11.29
C HIS A 69 7.17 5.73 -11.99
N ALA A 70 7.04 5.46 -13.29
CA ALA A 70 5.89 5.90 -14.08
C ALA A 70 4.56 5.32 -13.58
N ILE A 71 4.56 4.07 -13.07
CA ILE A 71 3.39 3.43 -12.47
C ILE A 71 2.96 4.17 -11.20
N PHE A 72 3.90 4.47 -10.29
CA PHE A 72 3.58 5.21 -9.06
C PHE A 72 3.10 6.63 -9.35
N ASP A 73 3.69 7.31 -10.33
CA ASP A 73 3.24 8.62 -10.80
C ASP A 73 1.85 8.61 -11.41
N ALA A 74 1.55 7.61 -12.24
CA ALA A 74 0.22 7.42 -12.81
C ALA A 74 -0.80 7.08 -11.73
N ALA A 75 -0.40 6.31 -10.71
CA ALA A 75 -1.25 5.99 -9.56
C ALA A 75 -1.65 7.25 -8.80
N ALA A 76 -0.67 8.09 -8.44
CA ALA A 76 -0.91 9.36 -7.75
C ALA A 76 -1.87 10.26 -8.55
N LYS A 77 -1.60 10.48 -9.84
CA LYS A 77 -2.45 11.32 -10.70
C LYS A 77 -3.88 10.80 -10.79
N THR A 78 -4.03 9.47 -10.92
CA THR A 78 -5.35 8.82 -10.97
C THR A 78 -6.12 9.02 -9.65
N ILE A 79 -5.45 8.91 -8.51
CA ILE A 79 -6.07 9.06 -7.18
C ILE A 79 -6.44 10.52 -6.93
N GLU A 80 -5.58 11.47 -7.28
CA GLU A 80 -5.86 12.92 -7.21
C GLU A 80 -7.06 13.28 -8.08
N ALA A 81 -7.09 12.81 -9.33
CA ALA A 81 -8.20 13.03 -10.25
C ALA A 81 -9.52 12.42 -9.75
N ALA A 82 -9.45 11.38 -8.90
CA ALA A 82 -10.61 10.82 -8.23
C ALA A 82 -11.11 11.66 -7.04
N GLY A 83 -10.42 12.73 -6.67
CA GLY A 83 -10.81 13.70 -5.64
C GLY A 83 -10.25 13.41 -4.25
N PHE A 84 -9.19 12.61 -4.16
CA PHE A 84 -8.49 12.36 -2.89
C PHE A 84 -7.24 13.24 -2.78
N THR A 85 -6.87 13.60 -1.55
CA THR A 85 -5.56 14.17 -1.28
C THR A 85 -4.50 13.07 -1.39
N VAL A 86 -3.41 13.32 -2.11
CA VAL A 86 -2.28 12.40 -2.19
C VAL A 86 -1.09 12.92 -1.39
N ILE A 87 -0.51 12.04 -0.59
CA ILE A 87 0.81 12.21 0.03
C ILE A 87 1.76 11.25 -0.69
N ARG A 88 2.96 11.71 -1.04
CA ARG A 88 3.99 10.90 -1.69
C ARG A 88 4.94 10.33 -0.64
N GLU A 89 4.98 9.00 -0.50
CA GLU A 89 5.87 8.28 0.44
C GLU A 89 7.17 7.88 -0.26
N PRO A 90 8.31 8.46 0.13
CA PRO A 90 9.55 8.27 -0.59
C PRO A 90 10.18 6.90 -0.30
N ILE A 91 10.64 6.23 -1.35
CA ILE A 91 11.63 5.15 -1.28
C ILE A 91 13.01 5.82 -1.31
N GLU A 92 13.65 5.90 -0.14
CA GLU A 92 14.87 6.69 0.05
C GLU A 92 16.16 5.87 -0.06
N GLY A 93 16.06 4.57 -0.32
CA GLY A 93 17.22 3.71 -0.46
C GLY A 93 16.89 2.30 -0.87
N THR A 94 17.93 1.47 -0.80
CA THR A 94 17.87 0.05 -1.15
C THR A 94 18.47 -0.81 -0.03
N ARG A 95 18.20 -2.11 -0.10
CA ARG A 95 18.82 -3.14 0.73
C ARG A 95 19.17 -4.36 -0.09
N ASP A 96 20.42 -4.77 -0.01
CA ASP A 96 20.86 -6.06 -0.55
C ASP A 96 20.55 -7.19 0.44
N TYR A 97 19.93 -8.25 -0.06
CA TYR A 97 19.63 -9.44 0.73
C TYR A 97 19.54 -10.67 -0.18
N GLN A 98 20.29 -11.72 0.16
CA GLN A 98 20.32 -13.01 -0.56
C GLN A 98 20.53 -12.90 -2.09
N GLY A 99 21.33 -11.93 -2.54
CA GLY A 99 21.65 -11.74 -3.97
C GLY A 99 20.61 -10.92 -4.74
N TYR A 100 19.58 -10.41 -4.05
CA TYR A 100 18.65 -9.42 -4.57
C TYR A 100 18.97 -8.05 -3.97
N THR A 101 18.69 -7.00 -4.72
CA THR A 101 18.59 -5.64 -4.20
C THR A 101 17.10 -5.30 -4.15
N PHE A 102 16.64 -4.80 -3.00
CA PHE A 102 15.27 -4.37 -2.79
C PHE A 102 15.20 -2.87 -2.55
N ASP A 103 14.19 -2.22 -3.10
CA ASP A 103 13.78 -0.89 -2.65
C ASP A 103 13.22 -0.95 -1.22
N THR A 104 13.64 -0.01 -0.37
CA THR A 104 13.13 0.10 1.02
C THR A 104 11.72 0.70 1.03
N ASN A 105 10.75 -0.04 0.53
CA ASN A 105 9.34 0.38 0.42
C ASN A 105 8.56 -0.02 1.69
N TYR A 106 8.17 0.99 2.47
CA TYR A 106 7.50 0.81 3.75
C TYR A 106 5.98 0.72 3.68
N MET A 107 5.36 0.65 2.49
CA MET A 107 3.89 0.72 2.34
C MET A 107 3.12 -0.45 2.95
N ASN A 108 3.77 -1.60 3.17
CA ASN A 108 3.12 -2.84 3.56
C ASN A 108 2.84 -2.95 5.08
N TRP A 109 2.25 -1.90 5.68
CA TRP A 109 1.95 -1.80 7.12
C TRP A 109 0.61 -2.42 7.58
N LEU A 110 0.52 -2.83 8.83
CA LEU A 110 -0.75 -3.11 9.52
C LEU A 110 -1.13 -1.91 10.38
N VAL A 111 -2.39 -1.47 10.32
CA VAL A 111 -2.95 -0.50 11.29
C VAL A 111 -3.80 -1.27 12.29
N GLY A 112 -3.37 -1.28 13.55
CA GLY A 112 -4.08 -1.91 14.66
C GLY A 112 -4.74 -0.91 15.61
N ASN A 113 -5.34 -1.46 16.67
CA ASN A 113 -5.91 -0.67 17.76
C ASN A 113 -4.76 -0.04 18.59
N GLY A 114 -4.49 1.24 18.34
CA GLY A 114 -3.44 1.99 19.04
C GLY A 114 -2.02 1.80 18.52
N PHE A 115 -1.82 1.04 17.43
CA PHE A 115 -0.49 0.81 16.87
C PHE A 115 -0.48 0.71 15.35
N VAL A 116 0.71 0.83 14.76
CA VAL A 116 1.03 0.52 13.37
C VAL A 116 2.28 -0.35 13.35
N ILE A 117 2.28 -1.41 12.56
CA ILE A 117 3.47 -2.24 12.32
C ILE A 117 3.80 -2.14 10.84
N THR A 118 5.02 -1.76 10.49
CA THR A 118 5.49 -1.79 9.10
C THR A 118 6.67 -2.74 8.93
N VAL A 119 6.99 -3.03 7.67
CA VAL A 119 8.18 -3.74 7.24
C VAL A 119 9.43 -2.94 7.56
N GLY A 120 10.51 -3.62 7.90
CA GLY A 120 11.83 -3.08 8.14
C GLY A 120 12.84 -3.76 7.24
N PHE A 121 13.81 -3.00 6.76
CA PHE A 121 14.80 -3.47 5.79
C PHE A 121 16.20 -3.63 6.39
N ASP A 122 16.33 -3.59 7.73
CA ASP A 122 17.63 -3.61 8.41
C ASP A 122 18.55 -2.49 7.87
N ASN A 123 17.95 -1.34 7.61
CA ASN A 123 18.60 -0.12 7.16
C ASN A 123 18.23 0.99 8.14
N PRO A 124 19.08 1.28 9.15
CA PRO A 124 18.72 2.19 10.22
C PRO A 124 18.32 3.60 9.77
N GLU A 125 18.88 4.09 8.65
CA GLU A 125 18.55 5.42 8.11
C GLU A 125 17.13 5.44 7.56
N THR A 126 16.81 4.54 6.63
CA THR A 126 15.49 4.50 5.98
C THR A 126 14.41 3.98 6.93
N ASP A 127 14.73 3.03 7.82
CA ASP A 127 13.80 2.49 8.82
C ASP A 127 13.38 3.59 9.81
N SER A 128 14.32 4.41 10.27
CA SER A 128 14.03 5.52 11.18
C SER A 128 13.24 6.64 10.50
N ALA A 129 13.58 6.96 9.23
CA ALA A 129 12.88 7.98 8.46
C ALA A 129 11.42 7.57 8.18
N ALA A 130 11.20 6.31 7.78
CA ALA A 130 9.87 5.75 7.56
C ALA A 130 9.04 5.71 8.86
N LYS A 131 9.64 5.32 9.99
CA LYS A 131 8.98 5.38 11.30
C LYS A 131 8.47 6.78 11.61
N ALA A 132 9.31 7.79 11.43
CA ALA A 132 8.95 9.18 11.71
C ALA A 132 7.79 9.68 10.82
N ARG A 133 7.74 9.26 9.55
CA ARG A 133 6.61 9.59 8.65
C ARG A 133 5.33 8.87 9.06
N LEU A 134 5.41 7.58 9.37
CA LEU A 134 4.25 6.80 9.81
C LEU A 134 3.65 7.33 11.13
N GLU A 135 4.48 7.84 12.05
CA GLU A 135 4.02 8.50 13.27
C GLU A 135 3.19 9.76 12.97
N GLN A 136 3.53 10.47 11.89
CA GLN A 136 2.75 11.63 11.41
C GLN A 136 1.47 11.22 10.70
N TYR A 137 1.50 10.13 9.92
CA TYR A 137 0.31 9.61 9.23
C TYR A 137 -0.74 9.07 10.20
N PHE A 138 -0.30 8.53 11.33
CA PHE A 138 -1.17 7.85 12.30
C PHE A 138 -1.00 8.44 13.72
N PRO A 139 -1.37 9.71 13.95
CA PRO A 139 -1.21 10.34 15.25
C PRO A 139 -1.94 9.56 16.35
N GLY A 140 -1.29 9.41 17.50
CA GLY A 140 -1.82 8.67 18.65
C GLY A 140 -1.70 7.14 18.54
N ARG A 141 -0.93 6.61 17.59
CA ARG A 141 -0.57 5.20 17.51
C ARG A 141 0.94 5.01 17.67
N ASP A 142 1.32 3.93 18.36
CA ASP A 142 2.72 3.51 18.43
C ASP A 142 3.14 2.89 17.10
N VAL A 143 4.30 3.27 16.56
CA VAL A 143 4.82 2.74 15.30
C VAL A 143 5.97 1.78 15.55
N TYR A 144 5.85 0.56 15.03
CA TYR A 144 6.85 -0.49 15.08
C TYR A 144 7.36 -0.79 13.67
N VAL A 145 8.67 -0.77 13.49
CA VAL A 145 9.35 -1.24 12.27
C VAL A 145 9.96 -2.59 12.58
N ILE A 146 9.50 -3.64 11.91
CA ILE A 146 9.95 -5.01 12.15
C ILE A 146 10.74 -5.49 10.93
N GLU A 147 11.98 -5.92 11.13
CA GLU A 147 12.77 -6.51 10.05
C GLU A 147 12.03 -7.68 9.39
N THR A 148 11.87 -7.61 8.06
CA THR A 148 11.09 -8.60 7.30
C THR A 148 11.79 -9.09 6.04
N LEU A 149 13.10 -8.88 5.84
CA LEU A 149 13.82 -9.21 4.60
C LEU A 149 13.61 -10.65 4.14
N THR A 150 13.60 -11.61 5.08
CA THR A 150 13.32 -13.02 4.74
C THR A 150 11.91 -13.20 4.16
N SER A 151 10.91 -12.56 4.76
CA SER A 151 9.52 -12.58 4.28
C SER A 151 9.36 -11.80 2.98
N TRP A 152 10.02 -10.65 2.88
CA TRP A 152 9.98 -9.75 1.73
C TRP A 152 10.56 -10.43 0.49
N ALA A 153 11.70 -11.12 0.64
CA ALA A 153 12.28 -11.95 -0.41
C ALA A 153 11.36 -13.10 -0.85
N ALA A 154 10.46 -13.56 0.02
CA ALA A 154 9.41 -14.53 -0.32
C ALA A 154 8.13 -13.89 -0.90
N GLY A 155 8.12 -12.57 -1.10
CA GLY A 155 7.02 -11.84 -1.76
C GLY A 155 5.98 -11.23 -0.82
N GLY A 156 6.24 -11.11 0.49
CA GLY A 156 5.26 -10.57 1.43
C GLY A 156 5.85 -9.71 2.54
N GLY A 157 5.14 -8.63 2.90
CA GLY A 157 5.43 -7.82 4.09
C GLY A 157 4.47 -8.09 5.24
N VAL A 158 4.41 -7.16 6.20
CA VAL A 158 3.54 -7.29 7.39
C VAL A 158 2.06 -7.37 7.01
N HIS A 159 1.59 -6.46 6.13
CA HIS A 159 0.20 -6.42 5.71
C HIS A 159 -0.26 -7.73 5.05
N CYS A 160 0.58 -8.31 4.18
CA CYS A 160 0.28 -9.53 3.45
C CYS A 160 -0.03 -10.75 4.35
N HIS A 161 0.49 -10.77 5.58
CA HIS A 161 0.32 -11.87 6.54
C HIS A 161 -0.80 -11.63 7.54
N THR A 162 -1.56 -10.55 7.38
CA THR A 162 -2.55 -10.09 8.35
C THR A 162 -3.91 -9.88 7.70
N SER A 163 -4.96 -10.08 8.47
CA SER A 163 -6.34 -9.74 8.09
C SER A 163 -7.06 -9.29 9.34
N ASP A 164 -7.61 -8.08 9.32
CA ASP A 164 -8.30 -7.52 10.48
C ASP A 164 -9.71 -8.09 10.61
N GLN A 165 -10.15 -8.23 11.86
CA GLN A 165 -11.53 -8.52 12.20
C GLN A 165 -12.11 -7.33 12.97
N PRO A 166 -13.01 -6.53 12.35
CA PRO A 166 -13.67 -5.44 13.04
C PRO A 166 -14.40 -5.94 14.29
N ALA A 167 -14.29 -5.22 15.40
CA ALA A 167 -14.86 -5.61 16.69
C ALA A 167 -16.39 -5.77 16.67
N ILE A 168 -17.07 -5.00 15.80
CA ILE A 168 -18.51 -5.10 15.56
C ILE A 168 -18.70 -5.57 14.12
N PRO A 169 -19.45 -6.67 13.86
CA PRO A 169 -19.78 -7.08 12.52
C PRO A 169 -20.52 -5.94 11.79
N PRO A 170 -20.27 -5.69 10.49
CA PRO A 170 -21.02 -4.69 9.75
C PRO A 170 -22.52 -5.02 9.85
N ILE A 171 -23.31 -4.03 10.28
CA ILE A 171 -24.76 -4.14 10.36
C ILE A 171 -25.24 -4.38 8.93
N ARG A 172 -25.64 -5.62 8.60
CA ARG A 172 -26.38 -5.87 7.37
C ARG A 172 -27.70 -5.11 7.49
N PRO A 173 -28.07 -4.23 6.54
CA PRO A 173 -29.46 -3.80 6.48
C PRO A 173 -30.30 -5.07 6.30
N PHE A 174 -31.18 -5.33 7.25
CA PHE A 174 -32.21 -6.36 7.12
C PHE A 174 -33.03 -5.98 5.87
N SER A 175 -32.84 -6.67 4.75
CA SER A 175 -33.85 -6.67 3.71
C SER A 175 -35.00 -7.51 4.23
N ALA A 176 -35.99 -6.85 4.83
CA ALA A 176 -37.29 -7.47 5.05
C ALA A 176 -37.91 -7.74 3.66
N LEU A 177 -37.81 -8.98 3.22
CA LEU A 177 -38.62 -9.56 2.16
C LEU A 177 -38.97 -10.99 2.60
N ASP A 178 -40.02 -11.08 3.42
CA ASP A 178 -41.05 -12.11 3.34
C ASP A 178 -42.39 -11.40 3.08
#